data_AF-A0A934B8Z0-F1
#
_entry.id   AF-A0A934B8Z0-F1
#
_cell.length_a   1.000
_cell.length_b   1.000
_cell.length_c   1.000
_cell.angle_alpha   90.00
_cell.angle_beta   90.00
_cell.angle_gamma   90.00
#
_symmetry.space_group_name_H-M   'P 1'
#
loop_
_entity.id
_entity.type
_entity.pdbx_description
1 polymer ?
#
loop_
_entity_poly.entity_id
_entity_poly.type
_entity_poly.pdbx_seq_one_letter_code
_entity_poly.pdbx_strand_id
1 'polypeptide(L)'
;MSENLGAFFLLEGRPATPAVSKILLQQGAYTIPSLLQTTCRLQLREAMISVKSLIGLGYGLTPSGDDFLVGYLAGLWCTVGVNLSRMQFLMALGSELSQVSQNTNEISCTYLRSASKGHVSESIAKLAQRLNQANNMNSIRAATQAALQVGHTSGSDGVLGLLLGCLAWQGLPPHLIFSDLLRLSVLCDSTAQP
;
A
#
# COMPACT_ATOMS: atom_id res chain seq x y z
N MET A 1 -20.00 -3.96 -2.11
CA MET A 1 -18.56 -4.08 -1.79
C MET A 1 -18.01 -2.82 -1.12
N SER A 2 -18.57 -1.63 -1.40
CA SER A 2 -18.14 -0.30 -0.93
C SER A 2 -18.22 -0.06 0.59
N GLU A 3 -19.28 -0.53 1.27
CA GLU A 3 -19.47 -0.25 2.70
C GLU A 3 -18.64 -1.16 3.62
N ASN A 4 -18.13 -2.27 3.10
CA ASN A 4 -17.60 -3.35 3.92
C ASN A 4 -16.10 -3.24 4.22
N LEU A 5 -15.32 -2.52 3.39
CA LEU A 5 -13.90 -2.26 3.68
C LEU A 5 -13.66 -1.01 4.54
N GLY A 6 -14.56 -0.01 4.54
CA GLY A 6 -14.52 1.04 5.56
C GLY A 6 -14.85 0.50 6.96
N ALA A 7 -15.78 -0.46 7.02
CA ALA A 7 -16.12 -1.18 8.24
C ALA A 7 -15.02 -2.16 8.72
N PHE A 8 -14.12 -2.60 7.83
CA PHE A 8 -12.98 -3.49 8.13
C PHE A 8 -12.04 -2.90 9.20
N PHE A 9 -11.86 -1.59 9.20
CA PHE A 9 -11.03 -0.92 10.18
C PHE A 9 -11.81 -0.38 11.40
N LEU A 10 -13.13 -0.16 11.25
CA LEU A 10 -13.97 0.43 12.29
C LEU A 10 -14.44 -0.57 13.36
N LEU A 11 -14.67 -1.84 13.04
CA LEU A 11 -15.37 -2.77 13.92
C LEU A 11 -14.46 -3.87 14.50
N GLU A 12 -14.10 -3.62 15.77
CA GLU A 12 -13.86 -4.61 16.84
C GLU A 12 -12.49 -5.31 16.92
N GLY A 13 -11.84 -5.09 18.08
CA GLY A 13 -10.99 -6.06 18.78
C GLY A 13 -9.59 -6.32 18.23
N ARG A 14 -8.67 -5.37 18.48
CA ARG A 14 -7.21 -5.44 18.21
C ARG A 14 -6.85 -6.17 16.89
N PRO A 15 -6.78 -5.46 15.75
CA PRO A 15 -6.14 -6.02 14.58
C PRO A 15 -4.70 -6.38 14.94
N ALA A 16 -4.23 -7.55 14.48
CA ALA A 16 -2.79 -7.81 14.41
C ALA A 16 -2.22 -6.70 13.53
N THR A 17 -1.62 -5.68 14.14
CA THR A 17 -1.13 -4.55 13.38
C THR A 17 0.13 -4.97 12.65
N PRO A 18 0.24 -4.73 11.32
CA PRO A 18 1.56 -4.72 10.72
C PRO A 18 2.48 -3.88 11.60
N ALA A 19 3.71 -4.34 11.82
CA ALA A 19 4.76 -3.49 12.33
C ALA A 19 5.14 -2.52 11.19
N VAL A 20 4.23 -1.59 10.88
CA VAL A 20 4.45 -0.52 9.90
C VAL A 20 5.55 0.34 10.47
N SER A 21 6.53 0.67 9.62
CA SER A 21 7.65 1.47 10.08
C SER A 21 7.16 2.83 10.57
N LYS A 22 7.61 3.25 11.76
CA LYS A 22 7.20 4.51 12.40
C LYS A 22 7.37 5.73 11.47
N ILE A 23 8.40 5.70 10.62
CA ILE A 23 8.65 6.74 9.62
C ILE A 23 7.53 6.84 8.57
N LEU A 24 6.99 5.70 8.12
CA LEU A 24 5.88 5.68 7.16
C LEU A 24 4.59 6.19 7.81
N LEU A 25 4.39 5.89 9.10
CA LEU A 25 3.25 6.40 9.87
C LEU A 25 3.35 7.92 10.12
N GLN A 26 4.54 8.43 10.42
CA GLN A 26 4.76 9.84 10.74
C GLN A 26 4.83 10.73 9.49
N GLN A 27 5.58 10.30 8.47
CA GLN A 27 5.85 11.08 7.27
C GLN A 27 4.90 10.72 6.11
N GLY A 28 4.26 9.56 6.16
CA GLY A 28 3.22 9.15 5.22
C GLY A 28 1.80 9.61 5.59
N ALA A 29 1.59 10.17 6.79
CA ALA A 29 0.28 10.54 7.33
C ALA A 29 -0.56 11.45 6.41
N TYR A 30 0.09 12.36 5.69
CA TYR A 30 -0.55 13.22 4.70
C TYR A 30 -0.37 12.71 3.26
N THR A 31 0.78 12.10 3.00
CA THR A 31 1.19 11.63 1.68
C THR A 31 0.35 10.45 1.17
N ILE A 32 0.08 9.47 2.04
CA ILE A 32 -0.66 8.25 1.66
C ILE A 32 -2.15 8.57 1.37
N PRO A 33 -2.88 9.33 2.21
CA PRO A 33 -4.25 9.74 1.87
C PRO A 33 -4.31 10.56 0.58
N SER A 34 -3.34 11.46 0.36
CA SER A 34 -3.22 12.23 -0.88
C SER A 34 -3.03 11.32 -2.10
N LEU A 35 -2.11 10.33 -2.01
CA LEU A 35 -1.87 9.36 -3.06
C LEU A 35 -3.14 8.55 -3.40
N LEU A 36 -3.89 8.12 -2.39
CA LEU A 36 -5.13 7.38 -2.58
C LEU A 36 -6.22 8.23 -3.24
N GLN A 37 -6.39 9.47 -2.79
CA GLN A 37 -7.38 10.39 -3.34
C GLN A 37 -7.08 10.74 -4.79
N THR A 38 -5.83 11.07 -5.10
CA THR A 38 -5.39 11.43 -6.44
C THR A 38 -5.45 10.23 -7.38
N THR A 39 -5.13 9.02 -6.91
CA THR A 39 -5.30 7.78 -7.68
C THR A 39 -6.76 7.48 -7.98
N CYS A 40 -7.66 7.61 -7.00
CA CYS A 40 -9.10 7.45 -7.24
C CYS A 40 -9.63 8.42 -8.31
N ARG A 41 -9.09 9.65 -8.33
CA ARG A 41 -9.44 10.70 -9.28
C ARG A 41 -8.65 10.62 -10.60
N LEU A 42 -7.77 9.64 -10.73
CA LEU A 42 -6.88 9.47 -11.89
C LEU A 42 -6.00 10.71 -12.18
N GLN A 43 -5.63 11.43 -11.13
CA GLN A 43 -4.84 12.66 -11.16
C GLN A 43 -3.34 12.33 -11.11
N LEU A 44 -2.77 11.99 -12.27
CA LEU A 44 -1.40 11.48 -12.38
C LEU A 44 -0.36 12.43 -11.80
N ARG A 45 -0.44 13.73 -12.14
CA ARG A 45 0.55 14.73 -11.72
C ARG A 45 0.59 14.85 -10.19
N GLU A 46 -0.58 14.91 -9.57
CA GLU A 46 -0.75 15.03 -8.12
C GLU A 46 -0.36 13.73 -7.42
N ALA A 47 -0.72 12.57 -7.97
CA ALA A 47 -0.27 11.27 -7.46
C ALA A 47 1.26 11.16 -7.46
N MET A 48 1.92 11.64 -8.52
CA MET A 48 3.38 11.62 -8.62
C MET A 48 4.09 12.52 -7.61
N ILE A 49 3.44 13.58 -7.10
CA ILE A 49 3.99 14.36 -5.99
C ILE A 49 4.10 13.47 -4.75
N SER A 50 3.03 12.74 -4.42
CA SER A 50 3.03 11.82 -3.28
C SER A 50 3.99 10.65 -3.47
N VAL A 51 4.04 10.05 -4.67
CA VAL A 51 5.03 8.99 -5.00
C VAL A 51 6.46 9.47 -4.77
N LYS A 52 6.82 10.65 -5.29
CA LYS A 52 8.19 11.18 -5.13
C LYS A 52 8.59 11.40 -3.68
N SER A 53 7.65 11.79 -2.82
CA SER A 53 7.93 11.94 -1.38
C SER A 53 8.03 10.61 -0.61
N LEU A 54 7.56 9.50 -1.20
CA LEU A 54 7.67 8.17 -0.60
C LEU A 54 8.95 7.43 -1.07
N ILE A 55 9.49 7.77 -2.24
CA ILE A 55 10.70 7.13 -2.74
C ILE A 55 11.88 7.39 -1.79
N GLY A 56 12.55 6.31 -1.37
CA GLY A 56 13.67 6.38 -0.43
C GLY A 56 13.28 6.75 1.01
N LEU A 57 11.99 6.82 1.34
CA LEU A 57 11.52 7.15 2.68
C LEU A 57 11.76 5.99 3.64
N GLY A 58 12.66 6.15 4.61
CA GLY A 58 13.03 5.11 5.56
C GLY A 58 14.53 4.82 5.54
N TYR A 59 14.95 3.82 6.34
CA TYR A 59 16.35 3.41 6.43
C TYR A 59 16.54 2.00 5.84
N GLY A 60 17.76 1.71 5.37
CA GLY A 60 18.17 0.36 4.95
C GLY A 60 18.18 0.11 3.44
N LEU A 61 18.34 -1.17 3.08
CA LEU A 61 18.40 -1.64 1.69
C LEU A 61 17.03 -1.66 0.99
N THR A 62 15.94 -1.59 1.74
CA THR A 62 14.59 -1.37 1.22
C THR A 62 13.86 -0.37 2.12
N PRO A 63 13.92 0.94 1.80
CA PRO A 63 13.22 1.96 2.55
C PRO A 63 11.71 1.67 2.59
N SER A 64 11.10 1.94 3.74
CA SER A 64 9.67 1.69 4.00
C SER A 64 8.73 2.24 2.93
N GLY A 65 9.03 3.43 2.39
CA GLY A 65 8.22 4.03 1.32
C GLY A 65 8.37 3.30 -0.01
N ASP A 66 9.53 2.72 -0.31
CA ASP A 66 9.72 1.91 -1.51
C ASP A 66 8.98 0.58 -1.39
N ASP A 67 9.06 -0.08 -0.23
CA ASP A 67 8.32 -1.31 0.06
C ASP A 67 6.81 -1.09 -0.04
N PHE A 68 6.33 0.01 0.55
CA PHE A 68 4.95 0.46 0.41
C PHE A 68 4.54 0.64 -1.05
N LEU A 69 5.35 1.35 -1.85
CA LEU A 69 5.05 1.60 -3.26
C LEU A 69 5.02 0.31 -4.10
N VAL A 70 5.91 -0.64 -3.83
CA VAL A 70 5.90 -1.97 -4.47
C VAL A 70 4.58 -2.69 -4.20
N GLY A 71 4.16 -2.72 -2.94
CA GLY A 71 2.87 -3.28 -2.54
C GLY A 71 1.70 -2.55 -3.20
N TYR A 72 1.73 -1.22 -3.17
CA TYR A 72 0.69 -0.35 -3.72
C TYR A 72 0.43 -0.63 -5.20
N LEU A 73 1.49 -0.69 -6.01
CA LEU A 73 1.40 -1.06 -7.41
C LEU A 73 0.81 -2.45 -7.61
N ALA A 74 1.20 -3.45 -6.80
CA ALA A 74 0.62 -4.79 -6.87
C ALA A 74 -0.91 -4.76 -6.63
N GLY A 75 -1.37 -3.94 -5.69
CA GLY A 75 -2.80 -3.79 -5.39
C GLY A 75 -3.56 -3.15 -6.55
N LEU A 76 -2.99 -2.09 -7.15
CA LEU A 76 -3.55 -1.47 -8.35
C LEU A 76 -3.65 -2.46 -9.50
N TRP A 77 -2.56 -3.19 -9.81
CA TRP A 77 -2.52 -4.21 -10.86
C TRP A 77 -3.55 -5.32 -10.64
N CYS A 78 -3.74 -5.75 -9.40
CA CYS A 78 -4.70 -6.79 -9.07
C CYS A 78 -6.16 -6.37 -9.28
N THR A 79 -6.45 -5.07 -9.11
CA THR A 79 -7.82 -4.53 -9.06
C THR A 79 -8.18 -3.62 -10.24
N VAL A 80 -7.24 -3.34 -11.15
CA VAL A 80 -7.46 -2.49 -12.34
C VAL A 80 -8.56 -3.05 -13.24
N GLY A 81 -8.66 -4.38 -13.33
CA GLY A 81 -9.64 -5.08 -14.15
C GLY A 81 -9.60 -4.67 -15.62
N VAL A 82 -10.78 -4.57 -16.25
CA VAL A 82 -10.94 -4.17 -17.67
C VAL A 82 -11.20 -2.67 -17.86
N ASN A 83 -11.07 -1.85 -16.81
CA ASN A 83 -11.33 -0.41 -16.90
C ASN A 83 -10.16 0.31 -17.61
N LEU A 84 -10.41 0.81 -18.82
CA LEU A 84 -9.39 1.45 -19.65
C LEU A 84 -8.75 2.69 -19.01
N SER A 85 -9.53 3.54 -18.34
CA SER A 85 -9.01 4.76 -17.71
C SER A 85 -8.08 4.44 -16.54
N ARG A 86 -8.43 3.44 -15.71
CA ARG A 86 -7.55 2.95 -14.64
C ARG A 86 -6.27 2.32 -15.20
N MET A 87 -6.39 1.55 -16.28
CA MET A 87 -5.24 0.94 -16.96
C MET A 87 -4.29 2.01 -17.51
N GLN A 88 -4.82 3.02 -18.21
CA GLN A 88 -4.02 4.13 -18.73
C GLN A 88 -3.31 4.90 -17.61
N PHE A 89 -4.02 5.20 -16.52
CA PHE A 89 -3.42 5.83 -15.34
C PHE A 89 -2.30 4.99 -14.75
N LEU A 90 -2.53 3.69 -14.53
CA LEU A 90 -1.55 2.78 -13.93
C LEU A 90 -0.29 2.64 -14.79
N MET A 91 -0.45 2.53 -16.11
CA MET A 91 0.65 2.49 -17.06
C MET A 91 1.47 3.79 -17.03
N ALA A 92 0.80 4.95 -17.00
CA ALA A 92 1.47 6.25 -16.92
C ALA A 92 2.21 6.44 -15.59
N LEU A 93 1.56 6.07 -14.47
CA LEU A 93 2.15 6.06 -13.14
C LEU A 93 3.41 5.18 -13.10
N GLY A 94 3.33 3.96 -13.62
CA GLY A 94 4.45 3.02 -13.67
C GLY A 94 5.62 3.53 -14.52
N SER A 95 5.32 4.19 -15.64
CA SER A 95 6.32 4.83 -16.51
C SER A 95 7.06 5.96 -15.80
N GLU A 96 6.34 6.90 -15.18
CA GLU A 96 6.97 8.00 -14.43
C GLU A 96 7.75 7.50 -13.21
N LEU A 97 7.18 6.55 -12.46
CA LEU A 97 7.82 5.94 -11.30
C LEU A 97 9.15 5.26 -11.66
N SER A 98 9.21 4.56 -12.80
CA SER A 98 10.45 3.93 -13.29
C SER A 98 11.58 4.92 -13.57
N GLN A 99 11.25 6.18 -13.90
CA GLN A 99 12.23 7.24 -14.11
C GLN A 99 12.74 7.78 -12.79
N VAL A 100 11.84 8.01 -11.82
CA VAL A 100 12.20 8.61 -10.52
C VAL A 100 12.75 7.59 -9.52
N SER A 101 12.60 6.29 -9.77
CA SER A 101 13.12 5.22 -8.90
C SER A 101 14.64 5.20 -8.78
N GLN A 102 15.36 5.94 -9.63
CA GLN A 102 16.82 6.12 -9.52
C GLN A 102 17.25 6.88 -8.25
N ASN A 103 16.30 7.54 -7.58
CA ASN A 103 16.55 8.32 -6.37
C ASN A 103 16.54 7.49 -5.07
N THR A 104 16.44 6.15 -5.16
CA THR A 104 16.61 5.23 -4.03
C THR A 104 17.77 4.25 -4.31
N ASN A 105 18.01 3.30 -3.41
CA ASN A 105 19.04 2.28 -3.59
C ASN A 105 18.73 1.34 -4.76
N GLU A 106 19.78 0.65 -5.24
CA GLU A 106 19.72 -0.18 -6.44
C GLU A 106 18.73 -1.36 -6.34
N ILE A 107 18.62 -1.98 -5.17
CA ILE A 107 17.70 -3.08 -4.90
C ILE A 107 16.25 -2.61 -4.99
N SER A 108 15.92 -1.51 -4.31
CA SER A 108 14.59 -0.91 -4.28
C SER A 108 14.20 -0.36 -5.64
N CYS A 109 15.14 0.25 -6.37
CA CYS A 109 14.94 0.69 -7.74
C CYS A 109 14.54 -0.48 -8.65
N THR A 110 15.19 -1.63 -8.49
CA THR A 110 14.85 -2.86 -9.24
C THR A 110 13.44 -3.35 -8.90
N TYR A 111 13.08 -3.39 -7.61
CA TYR A 111 11.74 -3.79 -7.19
C TYR A 111 10.65 -2.85 -7.67
N LEU A 112 10.86 -1.53 -7.59
CA LEU A 112 9.93 -0.51 -8.08
C LEU A 112 9.71 -0.61 -9.60
N ARG A 113 10.78 -0.79 -10.37
CA ARG A 113 10.67 -1.00 -11.83
C ARG A 113 9.96 -2.30 -12.17
N SER A 114 10.20 -3.38 -11.43
CA SER A 114 9.50 -4.64 -11.60
C SER A 114 8.00 -4.47 -11.30
N ALA A 115 7.67 -3.87 -10.15
CA ALA A 115 6.28 -3.64 -9.72
C ALA A 115 5.52 -2.71 -10.67
N SER A 116 6.20 -1.74 -11.30
CA SER A 116 5.61 -0.86 -12.31
C SER A 116 5.04 -1.61 -13.51
N LYS A 117 5.57 -2.81 -13.79
CA LYS A 117 5.13 -3.71 -14.87
C LYS A 117 4.21 -4.83 -14.38
N GLY A 118 3.79 -4.80 -13.12
CA GLY A 118 2.95 -5.83 -12.51
C GLY A 118 3.72 -7.06 -12.01
N HIS A 119 5.05 -6.99 -11.96
CA HIS A 119 5.88 -8.09 -11.46
C HIS A 119 6.34 -7.81 -10.04
N VAL A 120 5.95 -8.67 -9.10
CA VAL A 120 6.31 -8.58 -7.68
C VAL A 120 6.75 -9.93 -7.15
N SER A 121 7.27 -9.96 -5.91
CA SER A 121 7.65 -11.22 -5.26
C SER A 121 6.47 -12.19 -5.20
N GLU A 122 6.78 -13.49 -5.20
CA GLU A 122 5.76 -14.54 -5.15
C GLU A 122 4.85 -14.42 -3.93
N SER A 123 5.39 -13.98 -2.79
CA SER A 123 4.61 -13.75 -1.55
C SER A 123 3.56 -12.65 -1.73
N ILE A 124 3.93 -11.50 -2.28
CA ILE A 124 3.00 -10.40 -2.56
C ILE A 124 2.00 -10.80 -3.66
N ALA A 125 2.44 -11.49 -4.71
CA ALA A 125 1.56 -11.97 -5.77
C ALA A 125 0.49 -12.95 -5.26
N LYS A 126 0.88 -13.95 -4.45
CA LYS A 126 -0.04 -14.90 -3.83
C LYS A 126 -1.06 -14.20 -2.92
N LEU A 127 -0.62 -13.20 -2.17
CA LEU A 127 -1.50 -12.42 -1.32
C LEU A 127 -2.49 -11.59 -2.14
N ALA A 128 -2.01 -10.89 -3.18
CA ALA A 128 -2.84 -10.11 -4.08
C ALA A 128 -3.91 -10.97 -4.75
N GLN A 129 -3.55 -12.17 -5.22
CA GLN A 129 -4.49 -13.14 -5.79
C GLN A 129 -5.56 -13.57 -4.78
N ARG A 130 -5.17 -13.90 -3.55
CA ARG A 130 -6.12 -14.27 -2.48
C ARG A 130 -7.10 -13.15 -2.16
N LEU A 131 -6.62 -11.91 -2.13
CA LEU A 131 -7.45 -10.73 -1.89
C LEU A 131 -8.44 -10.48 -3.05
N ASN A 132 -8.04 -10.76 -4.30
CA ASN A 132 -8.93 -10.61 -5.46
C ASN A 132 -9.98 -11.71 -5.56
N GLN A 133 -9.64 -12.91 -5.12
CA GLN A 133 -10.54 -14.08 -5.03
C GLN A 133 -11.40 -14.07 -3.76
N ALA A 134 -11.23 -13.09 -2.88
CA ALA A 134 -11.93 -13.03 -1.62
C ALA A 134 -13.39 -12.61 -1.87
N ASN A 135 -14.28 -13.60 -1.82
CA ASN A 135 -15.71 -13.42 -2.07
C ASN A 135 -16.44 -12.78 -0.88
N ASN A 136 -15.78 -12.67 0.27
CA ASN A 136 -16.34 -12.09 1.50
C ASN A 136 -15.27 -11.48 2.41
N MET A 137 -15.71 -10.62 3.33
CA MET A 137 -14.85 -9.87 4.23
C MET A 137 -14.01 -10.72 5.19
N ASN A 138 -14.48 -11.92 5.56
CA ASN A 138 -13.73 -12.82 6.44
C ASN A 138 -12.52 -13.44 5.72
N SER A 139 -12.64 -13.72 4.43
CA SER A 139 -11.53 -14.19 3.60
C SER A 139 -10.48 -13.11 3.34
N ILE A 140 -10.91 -11.85 3.15
CA ILE A 140 -10.00 -10.68 3.12
C ILE A 140 -9.27 -10.56 4.46
N ARG A 141 -10.00 -10.65 5.58
CA ARG A 141 -9.44 -10.59 6.94
C ARG A 141 -8.38 -11.66 7.19
N ALA A 142 -8.66 -12.92 6.85
CA ALA A 142 -7.73 -14.02 7.04
C ALA A 142 -6.48 -13.86 6.13
N ALA A 143 -6.66 -13.41 4.89
CA ALA A 143 -5.55 -13.15 3.97
C ALA A 143 -4.66 -12.00 4.48
N THR A 144 -5.27 -10.91 4.95
CA THR A 144 -4.57 -9.79 5.60
C THR A 144 -3.83 -10.25 6.85
N GLN A 145 -4.47 -10.96 7.78
CA GLN A 145 -3.80 -11.45 8.99
C GLN A 145 -2.65 -12.42 8.68
N ALA A 146 -2.83 -13.32 7.72
CA ALA A 146 -1.78 -14.22 7.27
C ALA A 146 -0.60 -13.47 6.65
N ALA A 147 -0.86 -12.42 5.86
CA ALA A 147 0.19 -11.58 5.29
C ALA A 147 1.01 -10.85 6.36
N LEU A 148 0.32 -10.37 7.39
CA LEU A 148 0.91 -9.62 8.50
C LEU A 148 1.75 -10.50 9.42
N GLN A 149 1.48 -11.80 9.48
CA GLN A 149 2.30 -12.76 10.24
C GLN A 149 3.59 -13.19 9.51
N VAL A 150 3.71 -12.92 8.21
CA VAL A 150 4.81 -13.45 7.37
C VAL A 150 5.98 -12.45 7.23
N GLY A 151 5.85 -11.20 7.68
CA GLY A 151 6.85 -10.16 7.41
C GLY A 151 7.59 -9.61 8.64
N HIS A 152 8.91 -9.78 8.68
CA HIS A 152 9.79 -8.77 9.28
C HIS A 152 9.55 -7.40 8.62
N THR A 153 9.95 -6.30 9.26
CA THR A 153 9.55 -4.89 9.02
C THR A 153 9.30 -4.47 7.55
N SER A 154 10.17 -4.85 6.60
CA SER A 154 10.01 -4.57 5.14
C SER A 154 8.76 -5.21 4.52
N GLY A 155 8.38 -6.41 4.98
CA GLY A 155 7.15 -7.09 4.53
C GLY A 155 5.87 -6.41 5.02
N SER A 156 5.90 -5.71 6.15
CA SER A 156 4.72 -5.02 6.71
C SER A 156 4.35 -3.78 5.91
N ASP A 157 5.34 -2.98 5.51
CA ASP A 157 5.13 -1.77 4.71
C ASP A 157 4.59 -2.13 3.30
N GLY A 158 5.13 -3.17 2.67
CA GLY A 158 4.62 -3.70 1.40
C GLY A 158 3.20 -4.29 1.49
N VAL A 159 2.87 -4.99 2.57
CA VAL A 159 1.49 -5.49 2.77
C VAL A 159 0.51 -4.32 2.97
N LEU A 160 0.88 -3.28 3.72
CA LEU A 160 0.06 -2.07 3.85
C LEU A 160 -0.16 -1.43 2.48
N GLY A 161 0.90 -1.28 1.69
CA GLY A 161 0.83 -0.80 0.31
C GLY A 161 -0.17 -1.58 -0.52
N LEU A 162 -0.08 -2.91 -0.51
CA LEU A 162 -0.97 -3.79 -1.26
C LEU A 162 -2.44 -3.59 -0.90
N LEU A 163 -2.76 -3.57 0.40
CA LEU A 163 -4.14 -3.40 0.87
C LEU A 163 -4.72 -2.05 0.42
N LEU A 164 -3.95 -0.98 0.59
CA LEU A 164 -4.37 0.36 0.18
C LEU A 164 -4.44 0.49 -1.35
N GLY A 165 -3.58 -0.19 -2.10
CA GLY A 165 -3.64 -0.29 -3.56
C GLY A 165 -4.93 -0.93 -4.06
N CYS A 166 -5.34 -2.05 -3.45
CA CYS A 166 -6.62 -2.71 -3.77
C CYS A 166 -7.85 -1.81 -3.52
N LEU A 167 -7.69 -0.83 -2.64
CA LEU A 167 -8.73 0.10 -2.21
C LEU A 167 -8.71 1.44 -2.96
N ALA A 168 -7.61 1.77 -3.63
CA ALA A 168 -7.36 3.09 -4.20
C ALA A 168 -8.42 3.53 -5.22
N TRP A 169 -9.03 2.59 -5.94
CA TRP A 169 -10.07 2.87 -6.93
C TRP A 169 -11.44 3.21 -6.33
N GLN A 170 -11.64 2.99 -5.03
CA GLN A 170 -12.96 3.02 -4.39
C GLN A 170 -13.34 4.39 -3.81
N GLY A 171 -12.43 5.37 -3.83
CA GLY A 171 -12.72 6.72 -3.34
C GLY A 171 -12.98 6.78 -1.85
N LEU A 172 -12.22 6.00 -1.06
CA LEU A 172 -12.32 6.00 0.39
C LEU A 172 -12.17 7.43 0.94
N PRO A 173 -13.05 7.84 1.87
CA PRO A 173 -12.96 9.16 2.44
C PRO A 173 -11.67 9.28 3.30
N PRO A 174 -10.93 10.40 3.21
CA PRO A 174 -9.61 10.54 3.85
C PRO A 174 -9.58 10.29 5.36
N HIS A 175 -10.69 10.59 6.05
CA HIS A 175 -10.78 10.42 7.50
C HIS A 175 -10.78 8.96 7.95
N LEU A 176 -11.29 8.03 7.13
CA LEU A 176 -11.22 6.60 7.42
C LEU A 176 -9.78 6.13 7.28
N ILE A 177 -9.13 6.45 6.15
CA ILE A 177 -7.72 6.12 5.92
C ILE A 177 -6.82 6.65 7.04
N PHE A 178 -7.07 7.88 7.51
CA PHE A 178 -6.28 8.53 8.55
C PHE A 178 -6.55 7.96 9.95
N SER A 179 -7.81 7.70 10.33
CA SER A 179 -8.11 7.04 11.61
C SER A 179 -7.48 5.66 11.71
N ASP A 180 -7.39 4.99 10.57
CA ASP A 180 -6.91 3.61 10.46
C ASP A 180 -5.39 3.56 10.50
N LEU A 181 -4.72 4.44 9.75
CA LEU A 181 -3.26 4.63 9.84
C LEU A 181 -2.83 5.06 11.24
N LEU A 182 -3.57 5.96 11.91
CA LEU A 182 -3.28 6.37 13.29
C LEU A 182 -3.51 5.24 14.30
N ARG A 183 -4.54 4.42 14.12
CA ARG A 183 -4.75 3.22 14.95
C ARG A 183 -3.58 2.24 14.80
N LEU A 184 -3.04 2.08 13.59
CA LEU A 184 -1.83 1.30 13.34
C LEU A 184 -0.60 1.90 14.05
N SER A 185 -0.47 3.23 14.11
CA SER A 185 0.67 3.87 14.81
C SER A 185 0.62 3.75 16.33
N VAL A 186 -0.55 3.89 16.94
CA VAL A 186 -0.73 3.78 18.40
C VAL A 186 -0.44 2.35 18.90
N LEU A 187 -0.73 1.35 18.07
CA LEU A 187 -0.46 -0.05 18.39
C LEU A 187 1.04 -0.40 18.27
N CYS A 188 1.81 0.31 17.43
CA CYS A 188 3.27 0.17 17.34
C CYS A 188 4.02 0.77 18.55
N ASP A 189 3.52 1.87 19.15
CA ASP A 189 4.13 2.47 20.34
C ASP A 189 3.85 1.65 21.61
N SER A 190 2.82 0.79 21.62
CA SER A 190 2.45 -0.05 22.77
C SER A 190 3.34 -1.30 22.93
N THR A 191 4.17 -1.63 21.94
CA THR A 191 5.14 -2.75 21.99
C THR A 191 6.56 -2.30 22.32
N ALA A 192 6.76 -1.02 22.65
CA ALA A 192 8.05 -0.42 22.98
C ALA A 192 8.03 0.26 24.35
N GLN A 193 7.74 -0.50 25.41
CA GLN A 193 8.19 -0.16 26.77
C GLN A 193 8.73 -1.45 27.43
N PRO A 194 9.82 -1.33 28.21
CA PRO A 194 10.73 -2.43 28.56
C PRO A 194 10.12 -3.55 29.40
#